data_AF-A0A6C0ADF4-F1
#
_entry.id   AF-A0A6C0ADF4-F1
#
_cell.length_a   1.000
_cell.length_b   1.000
_cell.length_c   1.000
_cell.angle_alpha   90.00
_cell.angle_beta   90.00
_cell.angle_gamma   90.00
#
_symmetry.space_group_name_H-M   'P 1'
#
loop_
_entity.id
_entity.type
_entity.pdbx_description
1 polymer ?
#
loop_
_entity_poly.entity_id
_entity_poly.type
_entity_poly.pdbx_seq_one_letter_code
_entity_poly.pdbx_strand_id
1 'polypeptide(L)'
;MLRIKLLPLVIPLITKISFCEDKKVCYKPSCYLSYLFSTPTVEEEIEVPKEKIEVTKIDSSNIIEKELNILSDIKDKTEASNIIEKELNLQENLLKEIKKNPLSLEFVKNKTQELCDLAVYNNIVAFLYVPSEFMTNEMLEYVIKKNPFLLEIIPENKQTSNLCELAMDLNIKSYEYVCDKLRTENYYVRCIKTNFANELCPQTFLGKIPDSKKTEKICYYLALRGYFEYVPENLRTYELCKIGLKKSGINASIKENYIPKKYLPFIEYDKIMKKYTLP
;
A
#
# COMPACT_ATOMS: atom_id res chain seq x y z
N MET A 1 15.34 -20.83 47.46
CA MET A 1 15.92 -19.80 46.57
C MET A 1 16.74 -20.49 45.51
N LEU A 2 16.27 -20.51 44.26
CA LEU A 2 17.08 -20.43 43.04
C LEU A 2 16.13 -20.32 41.85
N ARG A 3 16.09 -19.11 41.26
CA ARG A 3 15.44 -18.80 39.99
C ARG A 3 16.27 -19.44 38.88
N ILE A 4 15.64 -20.19 37.97
CA ILE A 4 16.22 -20.51 36.66
C ILE A 4 15.21 -20.06 35.60
N LYS A 5 15.63 -19.05 34.83
CA LYS A 5 14.97 -18.56 33.62
C LYS A 5 15.04 -19.67 32.56
N LEU A 6 13.91 -20.19 32.13
CA LEU A 6 13.80 -20.95 30.88
C LEU A 6 13.23 -20.01 29.80
N LEU A 7 13.90 -19.98 28.65
CA LEU A 7 13.57 -19.15 27.50
C LEU A 7 12.17 -19.46 26.93
N PRO A 8 11.51 -18.48 26.30
CA PRO A 8 10.10 -18.56 25.93
C PRO A 8 9.95 -19.19 24.56
N LEU A 9 9.67 -20.48 24.50
CA LEU A 9 9.06 -21.10 23.33
C LEU A 9 7.88 -21.91 23.84
N VAL A 10 6.71 -21.62 23.26
CA VAL A 10 5.42 -22.27 23.48
C VAL A 10 4.71 -21.85 24.78
N ILE A 11 3.75 -20.92 24.63
CA ILE A 11 2.39 -20.85 25.25
C ILE A 11 1.84 -19.42 25.00
N PRO A 12 0.62 -19.30 24.44
CA PRO A 12 -0.46 -18.85 25.30
C PRO A 12 -1.76 -19.63 25.07
N LEU A 13 -2.16 -20.41 26.07
CA LEU A 13 -3.55 -20.82 26.24
C LEU A 13 -3.96 -20.58 27.70
N ILE A 14 -4.89 -19.63 27.82
CA ILE A 14 -5.98 -19.53 28.81
C ILE A 14 -5.79 -18.60 30.03
N THR A 15 -6.74 -17.65 30.10
CA THR A 15 -7.21 -16.79 31.22
C THR A 15 -6.45 -15.51 31.59
N LYS A 16 -6.93 -14.37 31.09
CA LYS A 16 -7.87 -13.51 31.85
C LYS A 16 -8.36 -12.34 30.99
N ILE A 17 -9.66 -12.12 31.08
CA ILE A 17 -10.36 -10.89 30.72
C ILE A 17 -9.64 -9.72 31.38
N SER A 18 -9.20 -8.75 30.58
CA SER A 18 -9.09 -7.36 30.99
C SER A 18 -9.52 -6.49 29.82
N PHE A 19 -10.54 -5.69 30.06
CA PHE A 19 -10.92 -4.57 29.22
C PHE A 19 -9.70 -3.67 29.01
N CYS A 20 -9.32 -3.43 27.76
CA CYS A 20 -8.62 -2.21 27.37
C CYS A 20 -9.52 -1.49 26.39
N GLU A 21 -10.26 -0.53 26.92
CA GLU A 21 -10.68 0.67 26.23
C GLU A 21 -9.42 1.30 25.61
N ASP A 22 -9.28 1.27 24.28
CA ASP A 22 -8.72 2.40 23.52
C ASP A 22 -8.70 2.10 22.01
N LYS A 23 -9.61 2.79 21.31
CA LYS A 23 -9.55 3.25 19.91
C LYS A 23 -8.80 2.36 18.91
N LYS A 24 -9.36 1.19 18.56
CA LYS A 24 -9.01 0.52 17.29
C LYS A 24 -9.95 0.97 16.17
N VAL A 25 -9.38 1.69 15.21
CA VAL A 25 -10.00 2.10 13.95
C VAL A 25 -10.57 0.87 13.25
N CYS A 26 -11.90 0.78 13.17
CA CYS A 26 -12.59 -0.23 12.39
C CYS A 26 -12.42 0.06 10.90
N TYR A 27 -11.53 -0.65 10.22
CA TYR A 27 -11.56 -0.74 8.76
C TYR A 27 -12.72 -1.68 8.38
N LYS A 28 -13.88 -1.13 8.02
CA LYS A 28 -14.98 -1.91 7.42
C LYS A 28 -14.64 -2.21 5.96
N PRO A 29 -14.45 -3.48 5.54
CA PRO A 29 -14.11 -3.84 4.16
C PRO A 29 -15.26 -3.71 3.14
N SER A 30 -16.43 -3.20 3.55
CA SER A 30 -17.67 -3.37 2.77
C SER A 30 -17.70 -2.63 1.43
N CYS A 31 -16.90 -1.60 1.23
CA CYS A 31 -16.87 -0.83 -0.03
C CYS A 31 -15.90 -1.40 -1.08
N TYR A 32 -14.89 -2.18 -0.66
CA TYR A 32 -13.85 -2.67 -1.55
C TYR A 32 -14.28 -3.95 -2.31
N LEU A 33 -15.13 -4.77 -1.69
CA LEU A 33 -15.70 -5.96 -2.32
C LEU A 33 -16.46 -5.60 -3.61
N SER A 34 -17.29 -4.55 -3.61
CA SER A 34 -18.00 -4.12 -4.83
C SER A 34 -17.08 -3.69 -5.98
N TYR A 35 -15.90 -3.16 -5.68
CA TYR A 35 -14.93 -2.73 -6.69
C TYR A 35 -14.18 -3.91 -7.31
N LEU A 36 -13.77 -4.90 -6.50
CA LEU A 36 -13.13 -6.13 -6.96
C LEU A 36 -14.03 -6.95 -7.91
N PHE A 37 -15.35 -6.91 -7.73
CA PHE A 37 -16.31 -7.60 -8.60
C PHE A 37 -16.68 -6.81 -9.88
N SER A 38 -16.17 -5.58 -10.06
CA SER A 38 -16.56 -4.69 -11.17
C SER A 38 -15.49 -4.51 -12.26
N THR A 39 -14.24 -4.93 -12.02
CA THR A 39 -13.18 -4.87 -13.03
C THR A 39 -13.07 -6.18 -13.80
N PRO A 40 -12.89 -6.17 -15.15
CA PRO A 40 -12.68 -7.41 -15.89
C PRO A 40 -11.41 -8.08 -15.37
N THR A 41 -11.55 -9.30 -14.88
CA THR A 41 -10.41 -10.18 -14.61
C THR A 41 -9.69 -10.40 -15.94
N VAL A 42 -8.53 -9.78 -16.11
CA VAL A 42 -7.60 -10.20 -17.15
C VAL A 42 -7.09 -11.57 -16.69
N GLU A 43 -7.63 -12.61 -17.32
CA GLU A 43 -7.09 -13.97 -17.26
C GLU A 43 -5.74 -13.97 -17.98
N GLU A 44 -4.69 -13.50 -17.31
CA GLU A 44 -3.33 -13.78 -17.73
C GLU A 44 -2.86 -15.03 -16.98
N GLU A 45 -2.70 -16.12 -17.73
CA GLU A 45 -1.89 -17.28 -17.34
C GLU A 45 -0.44 -16.82 -17.13
N ILE A 46 -0.11 -16.43 -15.90
CA ILE A 46 1.25 -16.13 -15.50
C ILE A 46 1.83 -17.37 -14.85
N GLU A 47 2.88 -17.92 -15.45
CA GLU A 47 3.74 -18.93 -14.83
C GLU A 47 4.21 -18.44 -13.46
N VAL A 48 3.63 -19.02 -12.41
CA VAL A 48 4.14 -18.94 -11.04
C VAL A 48 5.59 -19.44 -11.09
N PRO A 49 6.58 -18.73 -10.51
CA PRO A 49 7.91 -19.30 -10.32
C PRO A 49 7.74 -20.62 -9.57
N LYS A 50 7.93 -21.75 -10.27
CA LYS A 50 7.95 -23.10 -9.70
C LYS A 50 9.24 -23.35 -8.92
N GLU A 51 9.76 -22.34 -8.23
CA GLU A 51 10.85 -22.53 -7.27
C GLU A 51 10.23 -22.94 -5.94
N LYS A 52 10.03 -24.26 -5.83
CA LYS A 52 9.95 -25.06 -4.61
C LYS A 52 9.57 -24.29 -3.34
N ILE A 53 8.28 -24.07 -3.12
CA ILE A 53 7.74 -24.44 -1.81
C ILE A 53 7.58 -25.95 -1.87
N GLU A 54 8.71 -26.67 -1.75
CA GLU A 54 8.63 -28.00 -1.18
C GLU A 54 8.03 -27.76 0.20
N VAL A 55 6.72 -27.97 0.32
CA VAL A 55 6.16 -28.44 1.58
C VAL A 55 6.85 -29.79 1.76
N THR A 56 8.10 -29.73 2.25
CA THR A 56 8.80 -30.90 2.75
C THR A 56 7.78 -31.52 3.66
N LYS A 57 7.39 -32.76 3.36
CA LYS A 57 6.57 -33.53 4.28
C LYS A 57 7.23 -33.35 5.63
N ILE A 58 6.62 -32.54 6.48
CA ILE A 58 7.04 -32.42 7.85
C ILE A 58 6.78 -33.83 8.36
N ASP A 59 7.84 -34.60 8.53
CA ASP A 59 7.73 -35.95 9.06
C ASP A 59 7.28 -35.77 10.51
N SER A 60 5.96 -35.83 10.70
CA SER A 60 5.27 -35.59 11.96
C SER A 60 5.92 -36.42 13.07
N SER A 61 6.38 -37.61 12.74
CA SER A 61 7.12 -38.54 13.61
C SER A 61 8.40 -37.92 14.19
N ASN A 62 9.18 -37.21 13.37
CA ASN A 62 10.45 -36.57 13.77
C ASN A 62 10.25 -35.32 14.64
N ILE A 63 9.17 -34.56 14.43
CA ILE A 63 8.82 -33.42 15.30
C ILE A 63 8.31 -33.92 16.64
N ILE A 64 7.41 -34.90 16.64
CA ILE A 64 6.86 -35.51 17.85
C ILE A 64 7.99 -36.08 18.70
N GLU A 65 8.93 -36.84 18.12
CA GLU A 65 10.08 -37.38 18.85
C GLU A 65 11.01 -36.30 19.40
N LYS A 66 11.23 -35.20 18.68
CA LYS A 66 12.03 -34.06 19.17
C LYS A 66 11.36 -33.34 20.33
N GLU A 67 10.06 -33.04 20.23
CA GLU A 67 9.32 -32.34 21.29
C GLU A 67 9.12 -33.22 22.53
N LEU A 68 8.83 -34.52 22.36
CA LEU A 68 8.73 -35.48 23.47
C LEU A 68 10.08 -35.69 24.18
N ASN A 69 11.21 -35.62 23.46
CA ASN A 69 12.55 -35.70 24.07
C ASN A 69 12.92 -34.44 24.86
N ILE A 70 12.37 -33.27 24.51
CA ILE A 70 12.53 -32.02 25.29
C ILE A 70 11.68 -32.08 26.58
N LEU A 71 10.59 -32.84 26.58
CA LEU A 71 9.65 -33.00 27.69
C LEU A 71 10.01 -34.15 28.64
N SER A 72 11.29 -34.32 28.99
CA SER A 72 11.84 -35.44 29.79
C SER A 72 11.12 -35.74 31.12
N ASP A 73 10.28 -34.81 31.59
CA ASP A 73 9.67 -34.81 32.92
C ASP A 73 8.13 -35.01 32.91
N ILE A 74 7.49 -35.24 31.75
CA ILE A 74 6.04 -35.54 31.72
C ILE A 74 5.82 -37.01 32.11
N LYS A 75 5.09 -37.23 33.22
CA LYS A 75 4.77 -38.54 33.79
C LYS A 75 4.04 -39.50 32.83
N ASP A 76 3.34 -38.98 31.82
CA ASP A 76 2.62 -39.76 30.81
C ASP A 76 2.96 -39.30 29.38
N LYS A 77 4.02 -39.87 28.80
CA LYS A 77 4.45 -39.61 27.41
C LYS A 77 3.36 -39.89 26.36
N THR A 78 2.46 -40.82 26.66
CA THR A 78 1.33 -41.21 25.80
C THR A 78 0.27 -40.12 25.68
N GLU A 79 -0.03 -39.39 26.76
CA GLU A 79 -1.00 -38.30 26.74
C GLU A 79 -0.44 -37.08 25.98
N ALA A 80 0.84 -36.76 26.17
CA ALA A 80 1.53 -35.73 25.41
C ALA A 80 1.56 -36.03 23.89
N SER A 81 1.87 -37.27 23.49
CA SER A 81 1.87 -37.69 22.08
C SER A 81 0.51 -37.49 21.42
N ASN A 82 -0.57 -37.90 22.09
CA ASN A 82 -1.94 -37.77 21.55
C ASN A 82 -2.37 -36.31 21.35
N ILE A 83 -1.94 -35.40 22.25
CA ILE A 83 -2.23 -33.97 22.12
C ILE A 83 -1.49 -33.39 20.91
N ILE A 84 -0.21 -33.70 20.75
CA ILE A 84 0.60 -33.21 19.62
C ILE A 84 0.03 -33.72 18.29
N GLU A 85 -0.32 -35.01 18.19
CA GLU A 85 -0.93 -35.56 16.99
C GLU A 85 -2.27 -34.90 16.63
N LYS A 86 -3.08 -34.57 17.63
CA LYS A 86 -4.35 -33.87 17.42
C LYS A 86 -4.14 -32.44 16.91
N GLU A 87 -3.15 -31.73 17.46
CA GLU A 87 -2.78 -30.37 17.04
C GLU A 87 -2.26 -30.36 15.59
N LEU A 88 -1.36 -31.30 15.25
CA LEU A 88 -0.79 -31.45 13.90
C LEU A 88 -1.88 -31.78 12.86
N ASN A 89 -2.78 -32.72 13.17
CA ASN A 89 -3.90 -33.05 12.29
C ASN A 89 -4.84 -31.85 12.07
N LEU A 90 -5.06 -31.03 13.10
CA LEU A 90 -5.86 -29.81 12.98
C LEU A 90 -5.18 -28.80 12.05
N GLN A 91 -3.88 -28.61 12.16
CA GLN A 91 -3.10 -27.74 11.28
C GLN A 91 -3.14 -28.22 9.82
N GLU A 92 -2.94 -29.52 9.57
CA GLU A 92 -3.02 -30.08 8.22
C GLU A 92 -4.40 -29.90 7.59
N ASN A 93 -5.47 -30.12 8.36
CA ASN A 93 -6.83 -29.95 7.88
C ASN A 93 -7.13 -28.48 7.54
N LEU A 94 -6.62 -27.55 8.35
CA LEU A 94 -6.76 -26.12 8.10
C LEU A 94 -6.02 -25.71 6.82
N LEU A 95 -4.80 -26.20 6.60
CA LEU A 95 -4.06 -25.97 5.35
C LEU A 95 -4.81 -26.50 4.13
N LYS A 96 -5.39 -27.71 4.22
CA LYS A 96 -6.22 -28.29 3.14
C LYS A 96 -7.46 -27.45 2.86
N GLU A 97 -8.11 -26.93 3.90
CA GLU A 97 -9.29 -26.07 3.77
C GLU A 97 -8.94 -24.74 3.09
N ILE A 98 -7.90 -24.05 3.57
CA ILE A 98 -7.44 -22.78 2.98
C ILE A 98 -7.00 -22.97 1.52
N LYS A 99 -6.36 -24.10 1.19
CA LYS A 99 -5.99 -24.42 -0.19
C LYS A 99 -7.21 -24.57 -1.10
N LYS A 100 -8.34 -25.08 -0.58
CA LYS A 100 -9.59 -25.23 -1.33
C LYS A 100 -10.37 -23.92 -1.41
N ASN A 101 -10.40 -23.16 -0.33
CA ASN A 101 -11.07 -21.86 -0.25
C ASN A 101 -10.19 -20.86 0.53
N PRO A 102 -9.36 -20.06 -0.14
CA PRO A 102 -8.50 -19.08 0.52
C PRO A 102 -9.26 -18.05 1.36
N LEU A 103 -10.52 -17.75 1.01
CA LEU A 103 -11.35 -16.80 1.74
C LEU A 103 -11.82 -17.34 3.09
N SER A 104 -11.75 -18.66 3.33
CA SER A 104 -12.00 -19.25 4.64
C SER A 104 -11.02 -18.71 5.71
N LEU A 105 -9.91 -18.07 5.31
CA LEU A 105 -8.99 -17.38 6.21
C LEU A 105 -9.73 -16.40 7.15
N GLU A 106 -10.81 -15.77 6.70
CA GLU A 106 -11.67 -14.91 7.53
C GLU A 106 -12.04 -15.58 8.87
N PHE A 107 -12.48 -16.83 8.82
CA PHE A 107 -13.01 -17.57 9.97
C PHE A 107 -11.94 -18.23 10.84
N VAL A 108 -10.67 -18.21 10.41
CA VAL A 108 -9.56 -18.80 11.17
C VAL A 108 -9.21 -17.93 12.36
N LYS A 109 -9.33 -18.48 13.58
CA LYS A 109 -9.02 -17.75 14.82
C LYS A 109 -7.52 -17.58 15.03
N ASN A 110 -6.76 -18.67 14.94
CA ASN A 110 -5.32 -18.69 15.18
C ASN A 110 -4.59 -18.72 13.83
N LYS A 111 -4.45 -17.55 13.21
CA LYS A 111 -3.75 -17.42 11.94
C LYS A 111 -2.24 -17.58 12.14
N THR A 112 -1.59 -18.20 11.17
CA THR A 112 -0.13 -18.32 11.10
C THR A 112 0.38 -17.65 9.83
N GLN A 113 1.68 -17.38 9.76
CA GLN A 113 2.30 -16.82 8.55
C GLN A 113 2.04 -17.73 7.35
N GLU A 114 2.24 -19.05 7.50
CA GLU A 114 2.03 -20.04 6.45
C GLU A 114 0.60 -20.05 5.92
N LEU A 115 -0.41 -19.95 6.80
CA LEU A 115 -1.82 -19.87 6.38
C LEU A 115 -2.12 -18.58 5.62
N CYS A 116 -1.56 -17.46 6.06
CA CYS A 116 -1.74 -16.17 5.40
C CYS A 116 -1.09 -16.17 4.01
N ASP A 117 0.15 -16.64 3.92
CA ASP A 117 0.88 -16.78 2.66
C ASP A 117 0.13 -17.71 1.70
N LEU A 118 -0.25 -18.90 2.16
CA LEU A 118 -0.99 -19.86 1.35
C LEU A 118 -2.31 -19.27 0.82
N ALA A 119 -3.05 -18.54 1.66
CA ALA A 119 -4.29 -17.94 1.24
C ALA A 119 -4.06 -16.83 0.19
N VAL A 120 -3.14 -15.90 0.45
CA VAL A 120 -2.88 -14.75 -0.43
C VAL A 120 -2.31 -15.18 -1.78
N TYR A 121 -1.35 -16.12 -1.80
CA TYR A 121 -0.74 -16.59 -3.03
C TYR A 121 -1.69 -17.44 -3.89
N ASN A 122 -2.72 -18.05 -3.29
CA ASN A 122 -3.79 -18.72 -4.05
C ASN A 122 -4.91 -17.78 -4.49
N ASN A 123 -5.24 -16.76 -3.69
CA ASN A 123 -6.22 -15.73 -4.04
C ASN A 123 -5.91 -14.41 -3.33
N ILE A 124 -5.58 -13.38 -4.12
CA ILE A 124 -5.19 -12.07 -3.60
C ILE A 124 -6.26 -11.41 -2.72
N VAL A 125 -7.55 -11.74 -2.92
CA VAL A 125 -8.66 -11.20 -2.12
C VAL A 125 -8.55 -11.65 -0.66
N ALA A 126 -7.91 -12.79 -0.38
CA ALA A 126 -7.68 -13.25 0.99
C ALA A 126 -6.79 -12.29 1.81
N PHE A 127 -6.04 -11.39 1.16
CA PHE A 127 -5.26 -10.34 1.83
C PHE A 127 -6.10 -9.46 2.75
N LEU A 128 -7.39 -9.28 2.45
CA LEU A 128 -8.35 -8.55 3.30
C LEU A 128 -8.47 -9.13 4.72
N TYR A 129 -8.14 -10.41 4.88
CA TYR A 129 -8.25 -11.15 6.13
C TYR A 129 -6.90 -11.41 6.81
N VAL A 130 -5.81 -10.88 6.27
CA VAL A 130 -4.46 -11.02 6.84
C VAL A 130 -4.25 -9.98 7.94
N PRO A 131 -3.96 -10.40 9.19
CA PRO A 131 -3.58 -9.49 10.26
C PRO A 131 -2.27 -8.76 9.94
N SER A 132 -2.16 -7.51 10.39
CA SER A 132 -1.00 -6.63 10.13
C SER A 132 0.35 -7.22 10.54
N GLU A 133 0.36 -8.07 11.57
CA GLU A 133 1.54 -8.76 12.08
C GLU A 133 2.11 -9.81 11.10
N PHE A 134 1.26 -10.38 10.23
CA PHE A 134 1.66 -11.37 9.22
C PHE A 134 1.90 -10.77 7.82
N MET A 135 1.78 -9.44 7.70
CA MET A 135 2.13 -8.74 6.45
C MET A 135 3.65 -8.60 6.33
N THR A 136 4.25 -9.46 5.51
CA THR A 136 5.66 -9.44 5.12
C THR A 136 5.88 -8.55 3.90
N ASN A 137 7.11 -8.03 3.71
CA ASN A 137 7.42 -7.18 2.55
C ASN A 137 7.19 -7.93 1.22
N GLU A 138 7.54 -9.21 1.17
CA GLU A 138 7.34 -10.07 -0.01
C GLU A 138 5.85 -10.21 -0.37
N MET A 139 5.00 -10.46 0.64
CA MET A 139 3.55 -10.52 0.46
C MET A 139 3.01 -9.17 -0.04
N LEU A 140 3.43 -8.06 0.59
CA LEU A 140 2.96 -6.72 0.20
C LEU A 140 3.35 -6.37 -1.24
N GLU A 141 4.58 -6.68 -1.66
CA GLU A 141 5.01 -6.49 -3.05
C GLU A 141 4.21 -7.36 -4.03
N TYR A 142 3.97 -8.64 -3.70
CA TYR A 142 3.14 -9.54 -4.51
C TYR A 142 1.72 -8.99 -4.66
N VAL A 143 1.11 -8.55 -3.56
CA VAL A 143 -0.23 -7.96 -3.50
C VAL A 143 -0.34 -6.74 -4.39
N ILE A 144 0.62 -5.81 -4.30
CA ILE A 144 0.63 -4.59 -5.12
C ILE A 144 0.87 -4.90 -6.60
N LYS A 145 1.75 -5.85 -6.93
CA LYS A 145 1.96 -6.31 -8.32
C LYS A 145 0.68 -6.86 -8.95
N LYS A 146 -0.18 -7.52 -8.16
CA LYS A 146 -1.46 -8.05 -8.64
C LYS A 146 -2.55 -6.99 -8.71
N ASN A 147 -2.63 -6.11 -7.71
CA ASN A 147 -3.57 -4.99 -7.73
C ASN A 147 -2.98 -3.82 -6.92
N PRO A 148 -2.56 -2.73 -7.59
CA PRO A 148 -1.90 -1.62 -6.92
C PRO A 148 -2.86 -0.80 -6.03
N PHE A 149 -4.18 -0.95 -6.19
CA PHE A 149 -5.18 -0.32 -5.33
C PHE A 149 -5.27 -0.95 -3.94
N LEU A 150 -4.73 -2.16 -3.74
CA LEU A 150 -4.65 -2.79 -2.42
C LEU A 150 -3.74 -2.02 -1.44
N LEU A 151 -3.01 -1.01 -1.93
CA LEU A 151 -2.29 -0.04 -1.10
C LEU A 151 -3.21 0.65 -0.07
N GLU A 152 -4.51 0.81 -0.38
CA GLU A 152 -5.53 1.36 0.54
C GLU A 152 -5.65 0.56 1.84
N ILE A 153 -5.55 -0.77 1.76
CA ILE A 153 -5.76 -1.69 2.88
C ILE A 153 -4.47 -1.87 3.70
N ILE A 154 -3.31 -1.56 3.12
CA ILE A 154 -2.03 -1.69 3.77
C ILE A 154 -1.90 -0.60 4.86
N PRO A 155 -1.72 -0.98 6.14
CA PRO A 155 -1.57 -0.02 7.22
C PRO A 155 -0.43 0.97 6.94
N GLU A 156 -0.61 2.24 7.34
CA GLU A 156 0.38 3.28 7.04
C GLU A 156 1.79 2.93 7.55
N ASN A 157 1.90 2.28 8.72
CA ASN A 157 3.18 1.84 9.29
C ASN A 157 3.87 0.71 8.51
N LYS A 158 3.17 0.06 7.57
CA LYS A 158 3.69 -0.96 6.67
C LYS A 158 3.93 -0.44 5.25
N GLN A 159 3.40 0.73 4.88
CA GLN A 159 3.74 1.36 3.62
C GLN A 159 5.20 1.85 3.61
N THR A 160 5.90 1.63 2.49
CA THR A 160 7.28 2.11 2.25
C THR A 160 7.31 2.95 0.96
N SER A 161 8.35 3.79 0.78
CA SER A 161 8.49 4.59 -0.46
C SER A 161 8.49 3.69 -1.69
N ASN A 162 9.27 2.61 -1.66
CA ASN A 162 9.37 1.66 -2.77
C ASN A 162 8.03 1.02 -3.10
N LEU A 163 7.24 0.66 -2.09
CA LEU A 163 5.92 0.04 -2.30
C LEU A 163 4.92 1.02 -2.91
N CYS A 164 4.90 2.27 -2.42
CA CYS A 164 4.06 3.33 -2.97
C CYS A 164 4.47 3.69 -4.41
N GLU A 165 5.77 3.76 -4.68
CA GLU A 165 6.32 4.00 -6.02
C GLU A 165 5.93 2.87 -6.98
N LEU A 166 6.09 1.61 -6.56
CA LEU A 166 5.65 0.45 -7.33
C LEU A 166 4.15 0.50 -7.66
N ALA A 167 3.30 0.83 -6.67
CA ALA A 167 1.87 0.96 -6.90
C ALA A 167 1.54 2.06 -7.94
N MET A 168 2.23 3.20 -7.86
CA MET A 168 2.06 4.32 -8.80
C MET A 168 2.64 4.04 -10.19
N ASP A 169 3.69 3.21 -10.29
CA ASP A 169 4.25 2.73 -11.55
C ASP A 169 3.24 1.85 -12.28
N LEU A 170 2.58 0.94 -11.55
CA LEU A 170 1.58 0.03 -12.09
C LEU A 170 0.27 0.75 -12.45
N ASN A 171 -0.20 1.63 -11.56
CA ASN A 171 -1.34 2.49 -11.84
C ASN A 171 -1.21 3.80 -11.08
N ILE A 172 -1.09 4.91 -11.81
CA ILE A 172 -0.92 6.22 -11.20
C ILE A 172 -2.05 6.56 -10.23
N LYS A 173 -3.29 6.11 -10.46
CA LYS A 173 -4.45 6.39 -9.58
C LYS A 173 -4.23 5.89 -8.14
N SER A 174 -3.30 4.96 -7.92
CA SER A 174 -2.89 4.51 -6.58
C SER A 174 -2.25 5.61 -5.74
N TYR A 175 -1.92 6.78 -6.32
CA TYR A 175 -1.46 7.95 -5.56
C TYR A 175 -2.43 8.32 -4.44
N GLU A 176 -3.73 8.05 -4.60
CA GLU A 176 -4.78 8.38 -3.62
C GLU A 176 -4.57 7.69 -2.27
N TYR A 177 -3.94 6.51 -2.30
CA TYR A 177 -3.76 5.63 -1.14
C TYR A 177 -2.37 5.74 -0.49
N VAL A 178 -1.49 6.58 -1.04
CA VAL A 178 -0.19 6.88 -0.42
C VAL A 178 -0.42 7.72 0.83
N CYS A 179 0.04 7.22 1.98
CA CYS A 179 -0.09 7.93 3.26
C CYS A 179 0.71 9.24 3.28
N ASP A 180 0.23 10.23 4.04
CA ASP A 180 0.75 11.61 4.02
C ASP A 180 2.24 11.71 4.36
N LYS A 181 2.73 10.85 5.26
CA LYS A 181 4.15 10.82 5.66
C LYS A 181 5.09 10.42 4.52
N LEU A 182 4.60 9.71 3.51
CA LEU A 182 5.37 9.27 2.34
C LEU A 182 5.19 10.19 1.13
N ARG A 183 4.34 11.22 1.22
CA ARG A 183 4.15 12.21 0.15
C ARG A 183 5.33 13.18 0.09
N THR A 184 6.39 12.76 -0.57
CA THR A 184 7.58 13.57 -0.86
C THR A 184 7.33 14.59 -1.97
N GLU A 185 8.27 15.50 -2.20
CA GLU A 185 8.23 16.37 -3.38
C GLU A 185 8.10 15.56 -4.68
N ASN A 186 8.82 14.43 -4.77
CA ASN A 186 8.83 13.58 -5.96
C ASN A 186 7.47 12.92 -6.21
N TYR A 187 6.75 12.54 -5.15
CA TYR A 187 5.37 12.06 -5.24
C TYR A 187 4.45 13.09 -5.93
N TYR A 188 4.47 14.36 -5.47
CA TYR A 188 3.63 15.41 -6.05
C TYR A 188 4.02 15.71 -7.49
N VAL A 189 5.33 15.86 -7.74
CA VAL A 189 5.86 16.09 -9.09
C VAL A 189 5.43 14.97 -10.04
N ARG A 190 5.50 13.71 -9.59
CA ARG A 190 5.08 12.56 -10.37
C ARG A 190 3.59 12.63 -10.71
N CYS A 191 2.73 12.89 -9.73
CA CYS A 191 1.29 13.03 -9.95
C CYS A 191 0.95 14.14 -10.96
N ILE A 192 1.62 15.30 -10.85
CA ILE A 192 1.43 16.44 -11.76
C ILE A 192 1.95 16.13 -13.18
N LYS A 193 3.08 15.40 -13.27
CA LYS A 193 3.69 15.00 -14.54
C LYS A 193 2.94 13.88 -15.25
N THR A 194 2.14 13.08 -14.57
CA THR A 194 1.43 12.01 -15.27
C THR A 194 0.40 12.59 -16.24
N ASN A 195 0.35 12.02 -17.44
CA ASN A 195 -0.76 12.22 -18.37
C ASN A 195 -1.76 11.13 -18.02
N PHE A 196 -2.80 11.44 -17.25
CA PHE A 196 -3.87 10.45 -17.06
C PHE A 196 -4.47 10.23 -18.45
N ALA A 197 -4.68 8.98 -18.86
CA ALA A 197 -5.11 8.64 -20.21
C ALA A 197 -6.45 9.34 -20.56
N ASN A 198 -6.34 10.52 -21.17
CA ASN A 198 -7.40 11.47 -21.51
C ASN A 198 -8.00 12.30 -20.35
N GLU A 199 -7.35 12.36 -19.18
CA GLU A 199 -7.75 13.22 -18.07
C GLU A 199 -6.57 14.10 -17.60
N LEU A 200 -6.85 15.36 -17.28
CA LEU A 200 -5.91 16.21 -16.53
C LEU A 200 -5.73 15.60 -15.12
N CYS A 201 -4.65 16.00 -14.44
CA CYS A 201 -4.50 15.69 -13.02
C CYS A 201 -5.78 16.16 -12.30
N PRO A 202 -6.45 15.30 -11.50
CA PRO A 202 -7.74 15.67 -10.93
C PRO A 202 -7.61 16.98 -10.15
N GLN A 203 -8.48 17.96 -10.43
CA GLN A 203 -8.53 19.21 -9.67
C GLN A 203 -8.69 18.93 -8.16
N THR A 204 -9.39 17.84 -7.83
CA THR A 204 -9.52 17.31 -6.47
C THR A 204 -8.18 16.94 -5.83
N PHE A 205 -7.19 16.44 -6.58
CA PHE A 205 -5.84 16.20 -6.08
C PHE A 205 -5.06 17.51 -5.95
N LEU A 206 -5.07 18.34 -7.01
CA LEU A 206 -4.30 19.60 -7.04
C LEU A 206 -4.69 20.54 -5.89
N GLY A 207 -5.99 20.64 -5.59
CA GLY A 207 -6.51 21.44 -4.47
C GLY A 207 -6.16 20.87 -3.08
N LYS A 208 -5.84 19.58 -2.98
CA LYS A 208 -5.44 18.93 -1.73
C LYS A 208 -3.94 19.06 -1.43
N ILE A 209 -3.12 19.54 -2.36
CA ILE A 209 -1.69 19.76 -2.11
C ILE A 209 -1.54 20.92 -1.11
N PRO A 210 -1.03 20.68 0.11
CA PRO A 210 -0.86 21.75 1.10
C PRO A 210 0.15 22.78 0.61
N ASP A 211 -0.09 24.07 0.87
CA ASP A 211 0.84 25.14 0.49
C ASP A 211 2.23 24.96 1.11
N SER A 212 2.30 24.39 2.33
CA SER A 212 3.57 24.05 3.00
C SER A 212 4.39 22.98 2.28
N LYS A 213 3.78 22.22 1.36
CA LYS A 213 4.45 21.20 0.54
C LYS A 213 4.81 21.72 -0.85
N LYS A 214 4.32 22.90 -1.26
CA LYS A 214 4.57 23.45 -2.60
C LYS A 214 5.95 24.09 -2.66
N THR A 215 6.94 23.29 -3.04
CA THR A 215 8.29 23.76 -3.35
C THR A 215 8.32 24.49 -4.70
N GLU A 216 9.43 25.19 -4.99
CA GLU A 216 9.65 25.82 -6.30
C GLU A 216 9.52 24.82 -7.45
N LYS A 217 10.00 23.59 -7.27
CA LYS A 217 9.93 22.53 -8.27
C LYS A 217 8.49 22.07 -8.52
N ILE A 218 7.69 21.90 -7.46
CA ILE A 218 6.26 21.58 -7.61
C ILE A 218 5.55 22.73 -8.35
N CYS A 219 5.82 23.98 -7.96
CA CYS A 219 5.24 25.16 -8.62
C CYS A 219 5.64 25.26 -10.10
N TYR A 220 6.88 24.91 -10.44
CA TYR A 220 7.34 24.80 -11.82
C TYR A 220 6.51 23.79 -12.61
N TYR A 221 6.29 22.59 -12.08
CA TYR A 221 5.48 21.58 -12.77
C TYR A 221 3.99 21.95 -12.86
N LEU A 222 3.44 22.61 -11.83
CA LEU A 222 2.08 23.16 -11.88
C LEU A 222 1.95 24.17 -13.02
N ALA A 223 2.86 25.15 -13.09
CA ALA A 223 2.88 26.15 -14.15
C ALA A 223 3.05 25.51 -15.54
N LEU A 224 4.02 24.59 -15.67
CA LEU A 224 4.31 23.87 -16.92
C LEU A 224 3.13 23.05 -17.44
N ARG A 225 2.23 22.61 -16.55
CA ARG A 225 1.04 21.83 -16.88
C ARG A 225 -0.24 22.65 -16.99
N GLY A 226 -0.15 23.98 -16.81
CA GLY A 226 -1.31 24.87 -16.89
C GLY A 226 -2.13 24.96 -15.59
N TYR A 227 -1.66 24.39 -14.49
CA TYR A 227 -2.29 24.42 -13.17
C TYR A 227 -1.82 25.62 -12.33
N PHE A 228 -1.60 26.77 -12.97
CA PHE A 228 -0.99 27.94 -12.32
C PHE A 228 -1.82 28.51 -11.17
N GLU A 229 -3.14 28.33 -11.21
CA GLU A 229 -4.06 28.72 -10.12
C GLU A 229 -3.73 28.07 -8.78
N TYR A 230 -3.10 26.88 -8.79
CA TYR A 230 -2.69 26.16 -7.59
C TYR A 230 -1.32 26.61 -7.05
N VAL A 231 -0.62 27.51 -7.74
CA VAL A 231 0.64 28.10 -7.28
C VAL A 231 0.33 29.21 -6.25
N PRO A 232 0.85 29.13 -5.01
CA PRO A 232 0.65 30.14 -3.97
C PRO A 232 1.18 31.50 -4.40
N GLU A 233 0.48 32.59 -4.04
CA GLU A 233 0.83 33.95 -4.49
C GLU A 233 2.28 34.34 -4.14
N ASN A 234 2.74 33.98 -2.93
CA ASN A 234 4.10 34.24 -2.47
C ASN A 234 5.18 33.50 -3.27
N LEU A 235 4.82 32.44 -4.01
CA LEU A 235 5.73 31.65 -4.85
C LEU A 235 5.59 31.96 -6.34
N ARG A 236 4.70 32.87 -6.75
CA ARG A 236 4.54 33.28 -8.16
C ARG A 236 5.66 34.20 -8.57
N THR A 237 6.79 33.63 -9.00
CA THR A 237 7.91 34.39 -9.57
C THR A 237 7.59 34.86 -11.00
N TYR A 238 8.32 35.86 -11.48
CA TYR A 238 8.21 36.34 -12.86
C TYR A 238 8.38 35.20 -13.88
N GLU A 239 9.41 34.37 -13.69
CA GLU A 239 9.71 33.23 -14.55
C GLU A 239 8.59 32.19 -14.57
N LEU A 240 8.01 31.85 -13.42
CA LEU A 240 6.88 30.93 -13.34
C LEU A 240 5.63 31.49 -14.05
N CYS A 241 5.38 32.80 -13.92
CA CYS A 241 4.29 33.47 -14.65
C CYS A 241 4.47 33.32 -16.17
N LYS A 242 5.67 33.54 -16.69
CA LYS A 242 5.96 33.35 -18.12
C LYS A 242 5.77 31.90 -18.58
N ILE A 243 6.21 30.92 -17.79
CA ILE A 243 6.05 29.49 -18.11
C ILE A 243 4.58 29.13 -18.20
N GLY A 244 3.80 29.54 -17.20
CA GLY A 244 2.37 29.30 -17.16
C GLY A 244 1.65 29.90 -18.37
N LEU A 245 1.97 31.15 -18.73
CA LEU A 245 1.39 31.85 -19.89
C LEU A 245 1.72 31.17 -21.23
N LYS A 246 2.90 30.55 -21.34
CA LYS A 246 3.32 29.86 -22.57
C LYS A 246 2.55 28.55 -22.77
N LYS A 247 2.22 27.82 -21.70
CA LYS A 247 1.52 26.53 -21.79
C LYS A 247 0.05 26.67 -22.18
N SER A 248 -0.61 27.75 -21.76
CA SER A 248 -2.05 27.98 -21.99
C SER A 248 -2.46 28.11 -23.46
N GLY A 249 -1.52 28.16 -24.41
CA GLY A 249 -1.83 28.52 -25.80
C GLY A 249 -2.45 29.93 -25.87
N ILE A 250 -2.68 30.42 -27.08
CA ILE A 250 -3.19 31.79 -27.30
C ILE A 250 -4.66 31.95 -26.80
N ASN A 251 -5.30 30.91 -26.25
CA ASN A 251 -6.73 30.95 -25.91
C ASN A 251 -7.20 30.21 -24.62
N ALA A 252 -6.37 29.95 -23.61
CA ALA A 252 -6.88 29.43 -22.33
C ALA A 252 -6.09 29.87 -21.07
N SER A 253 -6.31 31.12 -20.66
CA SER A 253 -6.53 31.52 -19.25
C SER A 253 -5.60 30.96 -18.16
N ILE A 254 -4.34 31.40 -18.09
CA ILE A 254 -4.01 32.09 -16.83
C ILE A 254 -4.78 33.39 -16.91
N LYS A 255 -5.89 33.47 -16.20
CA LYS A 255 -6.55 34.76 -16.00
C LYS A 255 -5.47 35.69 -15.43
N GLU A 256 -5.26 36.87 -16.03
CA GLU A 256 -4.21 37.81 -15.62
C GLU A 256 -4.30 38.17 -14.13
N ASN A 257 -5.46 37.95 -13.51
CA ASN A 257 -5.68 38.05 -12.07
C ASN A 257 -4.78 37.14 -11.20
N TYR A 258 -4.24 36.03 -11.72
CA TYR A 258 -3.31 35.18 -10.98
C TYR A 258 -1.88 35.72 -11.02
N ILE A 259 -1.57 36.65 -11.92
CA ILE A 259 -0.24 37.23 -12.02
C ILE A 259 -0.13 38.36 -10.99
N PRO A 260 0.90 38.38 -10.13
CA PRO A 260 1.15 39.50 -9.24
C PRO A 260 1.22 40.83 -10.02
N LYS A 261 0.52 41.87 -9.56
CA LYS A 261 0.41 43.17 -10.26
C LYS A 261 1.77 43.76 -10.65
N LYS A 262 2.80 43.56 -9.81
CA LYS A 262 4.18 43.99 -10.06
C LYS A 262 4.80 43.42 -11.35
N TYR A 263 4.27 42.32 -11.88
CA TYR A 263 4.77 41.68 -13.10
C TYR A 263 3.95 41.99 -14.36
N LEU A 264 2.74 42.54 -14.23
CA LEU A 264 1.87 42.84 -15.38
C LEU A 264 2.54 43.75 -16.43
N PRO A 265 3.21 44.86 -16.07
CA PRO A 265 3.84 45.74 -17.07
C PRO A 265 4.93 45.04 -17.90
N PHE A 266 5.70 44.17 -17.25
CA PHE A 266 6.78 43.41 -17.90
C PHE A 266 6.23 42.34 -18.85
N ILE A 267 5.13 41.69 -18.46
CA ILE A 267 4.47 40.68 -19.30
C ILE A 267 3.81 41.32 -20.51
N GLU A 268 3.17 42.49 -20.36
CA GLU A 268 2.65 43.27 -21.48
C GLU A 268 3.76 43.68 -22.44
N TYR A 269 4.88 44.18 -21.91
CA TYR A 269 6.07 44.50 -22.71
C TYR A 269 6.58 43.28 -23.50
N ASP A 270 6.73 42.12 -22.86
CA ASP A 270 7.16 40.88 -23.52
C ASP A 270 6.17 40.41 -24.61
N LYS A 271 4.86 40.58 -24.40
CA LYS A 271 3.82 40.29 -25.41
C LYS A 271 3.96 41.23 -26.62
N ILE A 272 4.15 42.52 -26.37
CA ILE A 272 4.34 43.55 -27.40
C ILE A 272 5.61 43.24 -28.19
N MET A 273 6.76 43.06 -27.53
CA MET A 273 8.04 42.81 -28.20
C MET A 273 8.00 41.55 -29.07
N LYS A 274 7.35 40.47 -28.62
CA LYS A 274 7.15 39.26 -29.43
C LYS A 274 6.41 39.51 -30.75
N LYS A 275 5.47 40.45 -30.77
CA LYS A 275 4.72 40.84 -31.98
C LYS A 275 5.62 41.57 -33.00
N TYR A 276 6.65 42.28 -32.53
CA TYR A 276 7.59 43.04 -33.35
C TYR A 276 8.87 42.28 -33.72
N THR A 277 9.16 41.15 -33.05
CA THR A 277 10.29 40.26 -33.37
C THR A 277 9.92 39.08 -34.29
N LEU A 278 8.79 39.15 -35.00
CA LEU A 278 8.52 38.20 -36.09
C LEU A 278 9.46 38.49 -37.27
N PRO A 279 10.14 37.48 -37.85
CA PRO A 279 10.84 37.62 -39.12
C PRO A 279 9.87 37.85 -40.30
#